data_AF-A0A8K0M4Z5-F1
#
_entry.id   AF-A0A8K0M4Z5-F1
#
_cell.length_a   1.000
_cell.length_b   1.000
_cell.length_c   1.000
_cell.angle_alpha   90.00
_cell.angle_beta   90.00
_cell.angle_gamma   90.00
#
_symmetry.space_group_name_H-M   'P 1'
#
loop_
_entity.id
_entity.type
_entity.pdbx_description
1 polymer ?
#
loop_
_entity_poly.entity_id
_entity_poly.type
_entity_poly.pdbx_seq_one_letter_code
_entity_poly.pdbx_strand_id
1 'polypeptide(L)'
;MIILADRTYHDLYSSEIEPHDAREMAWLKKGAIRTYIYSDTDVLCRAKDIESHFRTAQSQGLRVRSEPWQGSGHVAHMKMDPERYWRVVRETWNDNN
;
A
#
# COMPACT_ATOMS: atom_id res chain seq x y z
N MET A 1 -8.68 3.49 1.97
CA MET A 1 -7.36 3.27 1.34
C MET A 1 -6.25 3.54 2.33
N ILE A 2 -5.53 2.49 2.75
CA ILE A 2 -4.21 2.65 3.39
C ILE A 2 -3.23 1.97 2.44
N ILE A 3 -2.36 2.77 1.82
CA ILE A 3 -1.22 2.25 1.08
C ILE A 3 -0.05 2.25 2.06
N LEU A 4 0.34 1.06 2.48
CA LEU A 4 1.59 0.92 3.21
C LEU A 4 2.71 0.98 2.16
N ALA A 5 3.52 2.05 2.22
CA ALA A 5 4.55 2.47 1.27
C ALA A 5 4.04 3.07 -0.06
N ASP A 6 3.40 4.25 0.00
CA ASP A 6 3.21 5.08 -1.19
C ASP A 6 4.16 6.29 -1.19
N ARG A 7 5.22 6.17 -2.00
CA ARG A 7 5.67 7.32 -2.77
C ARG A 7 5.55 6.97 -4.25
N THR A 8 5.04 7.94 -5.00
CA THR A 8 4.81 7.81 -6.44
C THR A 8 6.12 7.89 -7.21
N TYR A 9 6.08 7.48 -8.48
CA TYR A 9 7.20 7.42 -9.41
C TYR A 9 8.09 8.69 -9.43
N HIS A 10 7.51 9.86 -9.16
CA HIS A 10 8.21 11.15 -9.16
C HIS A 10 9.21 11.30 -8.00
N ASP A 11 8.94 10.67 -6.85
CA ASP A 11 9.78 10.83 -5.66
C ASP A 11 10.98 9.88 -5.65
N LEU A 12 10.93 8.82 -6.46
CA LEU A 12 12.03 7.86 -6.60
C LEU A 12 13.17 8.41 -7.48
N TYR A 13 12.94 9.51 -8.19
CA TYR A 13 13.89 10.13 -9.12
C TYR A 13 14.14 11.62 -8.85
N SER A 14 13.54 12.22 -7.82
CA SER A 14 13.89 13.58 -7.43
C SER A 14 15.27 13.58 -6.76
N SER A 15 16.24 14.21 -7.42
CA SER A 15 17.62 14.40 -6.93
C SER A 15 17.72 15.35 -5.73
N GLU A 16 16.59 15.86 -5.23
CA GLU A 16 16.53 16.92 -4.21
C GLU A 16 16.33 16.37 -2.78
N ILE A 17 16.18 15.06 -2.61
CA ILE A 17 16.04 14.44 -1.28
C ILE A 17 17.36 13.77 -0.90
N GLU A 18 18.17 14.49 -0.14
CA GLU A 18 19.34 13.92 0.53
C GLU A 18 18.88 12.79 1.47
N PRO A 19 19.39 11.56 1.33
CA PRO A 19 18.91 10.43 2.13
C PRO A 19 19.34 10.61 3.59
N HIS A 20 18.40 10.95 4.46
CA HIS A 20 18.56 10.82 5.90
C HIS A 20 18.37 9.33 6.25
N ASP A 21 19.48 8.58 6.29
CA ASP A 21 19.57 7.15 6.64
C ASP A 21 18.93 6.12 5.67
N ALA A 22 19.72 5.13 5.24
CA ALA A 22 19.33 4.05 4.33
C ALA A 22 18.25 3.12 4.91
N ARG A 23 18.08 3.09 6.24
CA ARG A 23 16.99 2.36 6.91
C ARG A 23 15.63 3.02 6.71
N GLU A 24 15.56 4.35 6.62
CA GLU A 24 14.30 5.08 6.45
C GLU A 24 13.70 4.86 5.05
N MET A 25 14.57 4.64 4.05
CA MET A 25 14.16 4.49 2.65
C MET A 25 13.97 3.03 2.20
N ALA A 26 14.15 2.04 3.08
CA ALA A 26 14.01 0.63 2.75
C ALA A 26 12.63 0.31 2.13
N TRP A 27 11.58 0.94 2.65
CA TRP A 27 10.19 0.78 2.22
C TRP A 27 9.86 1.48 0.90
N LEU A 28 10.74 2.35 0.40
CA LEU A 28 10.59 3.03 -0.89
C LEU A 28 11.18 2.22 -2.05
N LYS A 29 12.04 1.23 -1.75
CA LYS A 29 12.69 0.42 -2.77
C LYS A 29 11.65 -0.36 -3.57
N LYS A 30 11.93 -0.61 -4.85
CA LYS A 30 11.08 -1.44 -5.72
C LYS A 30 10.83 -2.86 -5.17
N GLY A 31 11.77 -3.38 -4.37
CA GLY A 31 11.65 -4.66 -3.69
C GLY A 31 10.76 -4.65 -2.42
N ALA A 32 10.33 -3.49 -1.96
CA ALA A 32 9.36 -3.40 -0.86
C ALA A 32 7.96 -3.74 -1.37
N ILE A 33 7.26 -4.55 -0.60
CA ILE A 33 5.87 -4.95 -0.74
C ILE A 33 4.97 -3.75 -0.45
N ARG A 34 4.14 -3.42 -1.44
CA ARG A 34 3.06 -2.44 -1.35
C ARG A 34 1.73 -3.18 -1.20
N THR A 35 1.07 -3.00 -0.06
CA THR A 35 -0.22 -3.63 0.20
C THR A 35 -1.36 -2.64 0.05
N TYR A 36 -2.35 -3.01 -0.77
CA TYR A 36 -3.55 -2.23 -1.05
C TYR A 36 -4.73 -2.77 -0.26
N ILE A 37 -5.14 -2.03 0.78
CA ILE A 37 -6.35 -2.32 1.56
C ILE A 37 -7.48 -1.41 1.09
N TYR A 38 -8.57 -2.00 0.63
CA TYR A 38 -9.71 -1.29 0.05
C TYR A 38 -11.02 -2.06 0.23
N SER A 39 -12.14 -1.42 -0.09
CA SER A 39 -13.47 -2.00 0.05
C SER A 39 -14.36 -1.62 -1.13
N ASP A 40 -15.33 -2.47 -1.43
CA ASP A 40 -16.37 -2.24 -2.42
C ASP A 40 -17.31 -1.07 -2.06
N THR A 41 -17.48 -0.79 -0.76
CA THR A 41 -18.33 0.30 -0.26
C THR A 41 -17.60 1.61 0.04
N ASP A 42 -16.29 1.70 -0.16
CA ASP A 42 -15.57 2.98 -0.02
C ASP A 42 -15.85 3.87 -1.24
N VAL A 43 -16.75 4.85 -1.06
CA VAL A 43 -17.16 5.77 -2.14
C VAL A 43 -16.12 6.86 -2.44
N LEU A 44 -15.19 7.11 -1.51
CA LEU A 44 -14.13 8.11 -1.67
C LEU A 44 -12.93 7.50 -2.38
N CYS A 45 -12.49 6.31 -1.94
CA CYS A 45 -11.41 5.56 -2.56
C CYS A 45 -11.98 4.29 -3.21
N ARG A 46 -12.57 4.45 -4.40
CA ARG A 46 -13.30 3.38 -5.06
C ARG A 46 -12.39 2.21 -5.42
N ALA A 47 -12.89 0.99 -5.23
CA ALA A 47 -12.19 -0.25 -5.56
C ALA A 47 -11.62 -0.27 -6.98
N LYS A 48 -12.40 0.16 -7.99
CA LYS A 48 -11.96 0.20 -9.39
C LYS A 48 -10.70 1.03 -9.63
N ASP A 49 -10.58 2.16 -8.92
CA ASP A 49 -9.47 3.10 -9.10
C ASP A 49 -8.21 2.53 -8.43
N ILE A 50 -8.40 1.87 -7.29
CA ILE A 50 -7.34 1.15 -6.56
C ILE A 50 -6.85 -0.07 -7.35
N GLU A 51 -7.74 -0.86 -7.93
CA GLU A 51 -7.39 -2.02 -8.76
C GLU A 51 -6.61 -1.59 -10.02
N SER A 52 -6.99 -0.46 -10.63
CA SER A 52 -6.25 0.11 -11.75
C SER A 52 -4.81 0.51 -11.35
N HIS A 53 -4.66 1.15 -10.19
CA HIS A 53 -3.34 1.51 -9.66
C HIS A 53 -2.51 0.27 -9.29
N PHE A 54 -3.14 -0.74 -8.66
CA PHE A 54 -2.50 -2.02 -8.36
C PHE A 54 -1.93 -2.67 -9.63
N ARG A 55 -2.71 -2.72 -10.72
CA ARG A 55 -2.27 -3.28 -12.01
C ARG A 55 -1.11 -2.49 -12.60
N THR A 56 -1.15 -1.16 -12.52
CA THR A 56 -0.04 -0.29 -12.96
C THR A 56 1.24 -0.56 -12.17
N ALA A 57 1.13 -0.64 -10.84
CA ALA A 57 2.26 -0.94 -9.98
C ALA A 57 2.84 -2.34 -10.25
N GLN A 58 1.96 -3.32 -10.45
CA GLN A 58 2.34 -4.68 -10.84
C GLN A 58 3.08 -4.70 -12.18
N SER A 59 2.60 -3.98 -13.21
CA SER A 59 3.25 -3.92 -14.52
C SER A 59 4.60 -3.21 -14.50
N GLN A 60 4.82 -2.34 -13.50
CA GLN A 60 6.12 -1.71 -13.25
C GLN A 60 7.10 -2.61 -12.50
N GLY A 61 6.69 -3.83 -12.13
CA GLY A 61 7.50 -4.81 -11.42
C GLY A 61 7.68 -4.50 -9.93
N LEU A 62 6.79 -3.70 -9.34
CA LEU A 62 6.73 -3.51 -7.88
C LEU A 62 6.18 -4.79 -7.24
N ARG A 63 6.65 -5.14 -6.04
CA ARG A 63 6.01 -6.20 -5.25
C ARG A 63 4.70 -5.65 -4.68
N VAL A 64 3.57 -6.18 -5.11
CA VAL A 64 2.25 -5.68 -4.71
C VAL A 64 1.38 -6.80 -4.13
N ARG A 65 0.57 -6.47 -3.14
CA ARG A 65 -0.44 -7.33 -2.52
C ARG A 65 -1.79 -6.60 -2.52
N SER A 66 -2.87 -7.31 -2.83
CA SER A 66 -4.22 -6.77 -2.78
C SER A 66 -5.03 -7.41 -1.66
N GLU A 67 -5.80 -6.60 -0.96
CA GLU A 67 -6.48 -6.95 0.28
C GLU A 67 -7.89 -6.32 0.27
N PRO A 68 -8.85 -6.93 -0.45
CA PRO A 68 -10.21 -6.41 -0.55
C PRO A 68 -11.06 -6.75 0.70
N TRP A 69 -11.85 -5.77 1.14
CA TRP A 69 -12.89 -5.85 2.16
C TRP A 69 -14.26 -5.73 1.51
N GLN A 70 -15.27 -6.23 2.21
CA GLN A 70 -16.66 -6.06 1.81
C GLN A 70 -17.37 -5.24 2.88
N GLY A 71 -18.11 -4.22 2.48
CA GLY A 71 -18.95 -3.43 3.38
C GLY A 71 -18.21 -2.42 4.26
N SER A 72 -16.89 -2.32 4.18
CA SER A 72 -16.11 -1.38 4.99
C SER A 72 -16.04 0.01 4.37
N GLY A 73 -16.57 1.03 5.06
CA GLY A 73 -16.45 2.43 4.62
C GLY A 73 -15.02 2.99 4.69
N HIS A 74 -14.86 4.25 4.26
CA HIS A 74 -13.59 4.95 4.34
C HIS A 74 -13.07 5.01 5.78
N VAL A 75 -11.80 4.64 5.99
CA VAL A 75 -11.13 4.54 7.32
C VAL A 75 -11.74 3.48 8.27
N ALA A 76 -12.67 2.65 7.79
CA ALA A 76 -13.40 1.71 8.66
C ALA A 76 -12.81 0.29 8.72
N HIS A 77 -11.76 -0.03 7.97
CA HIS A 77 -11.23 -1.40 7.87
C HIS A 77 -10.79 -1.96 9.23
N MET A 78 -9.99 -1.19 9.97
CA MET A 78 -9.52 -1.56 11.32
C MET A 78 -10.68 -1.67 12.32
N LYS A 79 -11.70 -0.81 12.20
CA LYS A 79 -12.87 -0.85 13.08
C LYS A 79 -13.74 -2.08 12.82
N MET A 80 -13.88 -2.46 11.56
CA MET A 80 -14.70 -3.60 11.12
C MET A 80 -14.06 -4.94 11.47
N ASP A 81 -12.77 -5.10 11.19
CA ASP A 81 -12.03 -6.34 11.44
C ASP A 81 -10.59 -6.02 11.87
N PRO A 82 -10.38 -5.70 13.16
CA PRO A 82 -9.06 -5.31 13.66
C PRO A 82 -8.04 -6.44 13.56
N GLU A 83 -8.46 -7.69 13.74
CA GLU A 83 -7.56 -8.84 13.68
C GLU A 83 -6.99 -9.03 12.28
N ARG A 84 -7.85 -9.05 11.25
CA ARG A 84 -7.40 -9.14 9.86
C ARG A 84 -6.57 -7.93 9.48
N TYR A 85 -7.01 -6.73 9.84
CA TYR A 85 -6.30 -5.50 9.52
C TYR A 85 -4.86 -5.54 10.06
N TRP A 86 -4.68 -5.81 11.34
CA TRP A 86 -3.33 -5.84 11.94
C TRP A 86 -2.50 -7.04 11.49
N ARG A 87 -3.13 -8.16 11.15
CA ARG A 87 -2.42 -9.28 10.50
C ARG A 87 -1.81 -8.85 9.17
N VAL A 88 -2.59 -8.21 8.30
CA VAL A 88 -2.12 -7.71 7.00
C VAL A 88 -0.97 -6.71 7.16
N VAL A 89 -1.08 -5.78 8.11
CA VAL A 89 -0.02 -4.80 8.40
C VAL A 89 1.28 -5.52 8.81
N ARG A 90 1.21 -6.47 9.75
CA ARG A 90 2.37 -7.21 10.23
C ARG A 90 3.01 -8.07 9.15
N GLU A 91 2.22 -8.80 8.38
CA GLU A 91 2.72 -9.62 7.26
C GLU A 91 3.43 -8.74 6.23
N THR A 92 2.83 -7.60 5.85
CA THR A 92 3.46 -6.64 4.92
C THR A 92 4.81 -6.16 5.45
N TRP A 93 4.90 -5.86 6.75
CA TRP A 93 6.14 -5.38 7.36
C TRP A 93 7.23 -6.45 7.45
N ASN A 94 6.86 -7.68 7.80
CA ASN A 94 7.81 -8.78 8.01
C ASN A 94 8.28 -9.43 6.69
N ASP A 95 7.42 -9.44 5.66
CA ASP A 95 7.74 -10.03 4.36
C ASP A 95 8.61 -9.10 3.49
N ASN A 96 8.90 -7.89 3.98
CA ASN A 96 9.75 -6.86 3.36
C ASN A 96 11.26 -7.07 3.55
N ASN A 97 11.68 -8.26 3.98
CA ASN A 97 13.10 -8.65 4.11
C ASN A 97 13.84 -8.71 2.76
#